data_AF-A0A950XVJ2-F1
#
_entry.id   AF-A0A950XVJ2-F1
#
_cell.length_a   1.000
_cell.length_b   1.000
_cell.length_c   1.000
_cell.angle_alpha   90.00
_cell.angle_beta   90.00
_cell.angle_gamma   90.00
#
_symmetry.space_group_name_H-M   'P 1'
#
loop_
_entity.id
_entity.type
_entity.pdbx_description
1 polymer ?
#
loop_
_entity_poly.entity_id
_entity_poly.type
_entity_poly.pdbx_seq_one_letter_code
_entity_poly.pdbx_strand_id
1 'polypeptide(L)' 'MSEVVYRSYVRLERVKGPIRKAWLPAERDPVIFGVHGAVAEHYKVQPKVLEPHATTLDYIVAAAAG' A
#
# COMPACT_ATOMS: atom_id res chain seq x y z
N MET A 1 -17.78 12.36 26.17
CA MET A 1 -17.07 11.78 25.00
C MET A 1 -17.18 10.28 25.11
N SER A 2 -17.55 9.59 24.02
CA SER A 2 -17.53 8.13 23.96
C SER A 2 -16.09 7.61 23.97
N GLU A 3 -15.90 6.38 24.45
CA GLU A 3 -14.60 5.70 24.46
C GLU A 3 -14.15 5.34 23.03
N VAL A 4 -12.86 5.46 22.75
CA VAL A 4 -12.28 5.05 21.47
C VAL A 4 -12.14 3.53 21.47
N VAL A 5 -13.00 2.84 20.70
CA VAL A 5 -13.01 1.37 20.62
C VAL A 5 -11.87 0.78 19.80
N TYR A 6 -11.30 1.55 18.87
CA TYR A 6 -10.21 1.08 18.03
C TYR A 6 -9.35 2.25 17.53
N ARG A 7 -8.04 2.01 17.48
CA ARG A 7 -7.08 2.87 16.79
C ARG A 7 -6.21 1.98 15.91
N SER A 8 -6.17 2.29 14.63
CA SER A 8 -5.29 1.59 13.69
C SER A 8 -3.84 2.04 13.87
N TYR A 9 -2.94 1.09 14.07
CA TYR A 9 -1.50 1.32 14.17
C TYR A 9 -0.79 0.65 12.99
N VAL A 10 -0.77 1.34 11.85
CA VAL A 10 -0.07 0.88 10.65
C VAL A 10 1.32 1.50 10.61
N ARG A 11 2.33 0.68 10.33
CA ARG A 11 3.71 1.15 10.08
C ARG A 11 4.06 0.98 8.62
N LEU A 12 4.56 2.05 7.99
CA LEU A 12 5.05 2.03 6.62
C LEU A 12 6.58 2.11 6.61
N GLU A 13 7.21 1.18 5.89
CA GLU A 13 8.65 1.18 5.65
C GLU A 13 8.92 1.34 4.16
N ARG A 14 9.69 2.35 3.79
CA ARG A 14 10.11 2.55 2.40
C ARG A 14 11.27 1.62 2.09
N VAL A 15 11.13 0.79 1.06
CA VAL A 15 12.18 -0.16 0.65
C VAL A 15 13.04 0.47 -0.44
N LYS A 16 12.46 0.69 -1.63
CA LYS A 16 13.17 1.28 -2.78
C LYS A 16 12.18 1.91 -3.75
N GLY A 17 12.46 3.15 -4.19
CA GLY A 17 11.60 3.84 -5.14
C GLY A 17 10.15 3.93 -4.63
N PRO A 18 9.16 3.41 -5.39
CA PRO A 18 7.75 3.37 -5.00
C PRO A 18 7.40 2.21 -4.06
N ILE A 19 8.31 1.25 -3.83
CA ILE A 19 8.01 0.05 -3.03
C ILE A 19 8.01 0.36 -1.54
N ARG A 20 6.96 -0.09 -0.86
CA ARG A 20 6.77 0.06 0.59
C ARG A 20 6.29 -1.25 1.20
N LYS A 21 6.75 -1.54 2.42
CA LYS A 21 6.17 -2.56 3.30
C LYS A 21 5.18 -1.89 4.23
N ALA A 22 3.95 -2.37 4.26
CA ALA A 22 2.94 -1.94 5.21
C ALA A 22 2.72 -3.05 6.24
N TRP A 23 2.99 -2.73 7.50
CA TRP A 23 2.73 -3.61 8.63
C TRP A 23 1.35 -3.26 9.18
N LEU A 24 0.36 -4.10 8.89
CA LEU A 24 -1.02 -3.93 9.34
C LEU A 24 -1.28 -4.79 10.59
N PRO A 25 -2.14 -4.34 11.53
CA PRO A 25 -2.35 -5.06 12.79
C PRO A 25 -2.82 -6.52 12.67
N ALA A 26 -3.55 -6.85 11.61
CA ALA A 26 -4.13 -8.18 11.41
C ALA A 26 -3.26 -9.12 10.56
N GLU A 27 -2.18 -8.61 9.95
CA GLU A 27 -1.38 -9.35 8.98
C GLU A 27 -0.10 -9.88 9.63
N ARG A 28 0.25 -11.14 9.32
CA ARG A 28 1.50 -11.77 9.81
C ARG A 28 2.73 -11.23 9.08
N ASP A 29 2.59 -11.05 7.77
CA ASP A 29 3.63 -10.54 6.87
C ASP A 29 3.23 -9.15 6.38
N PRO A 30 4.20 -8.28 6.04
CA PRO A 30 3.87 -6.96 5.54
C PRO A 30 3.22 -7.05 4.15
N VAL A 31 2.17 -6.25 3.94
CA VAL A 31 1.63 -6.03 2.60
C VAL A 31 2.62 -5.20 1.80
N ILE A 32 3.01 -5.70 0.63
CA ILE A 32 3.90 -4.98 -0.28
C ILE A 32 3.05 -4.07 -1.16
N PHE A 33 3.26 -2.76 -1.02
CA PHE A 33 2.71 -1.77 -1.93
C PHE A 33 3.75 -1.33 -2.95
N GLY A 34 3.28 -1.08 -4.16
CA GLY A 34 4.08 -0.56 -5.26
C GLY A 34 3.24 0.24 -6.22
N VAL A 35 3.59 0.15 -7.50
CA VAL A 35 2.86 0.77 -8.60
C VAL A 35 2.73 -0.24 -9.74
N HIS A 36 1.68 -0.11 -10.53
CA HIS A 36 1.43 -0.92 -11.72
C HIS A 36 0.68 -0.10 -12.78
N GLY A 37 0.66 -0.62 -14.02
CA GLY A 37 -0.09 -0.06 -15.14
C GLY A 37 0.04 1.46 -15.31
N ALA A 38 -1.10 2.12 -15.48
CA ALA A 38 -1.17 3.58 -15.66
C ALA A 38 -0.60 4.38 -14.46
N VAL A 39 -0.63 3.83 -13.24
CA VAL A 39 -0.05 4.49 -12.07
C VAL A 39 1.49 4.49 -12.17
N ALA A 40 2.08 3.37 -12.59
CA ALA A 40 3.52 3.29 -12.81
C ALA A 40 3.98 4.25 -13.92
N GLU A 41 3.22 4.33 -15.02
CA GLU A 41 3.47 5.26 -16.14
C GLU A 41 3.39 6.72 -15.69
N HIS A 42 2.35 7.08 -14.92
CA HIS A 42 2.20 8.43 -14.37
C HIS A 42 3.41 8.86 -13.53
N TYR A 43 3.94 7.96 -12.71
CA TYR A 43 5.14 8.19 -11.89
C TYR A 43 6.46 7.94 -12.63
N LYS A 44 6.42 7.66 -13.94
CA LYS A 44 7.60 7.42 -14.79
C LYS A 44 8.49 6.28 -14.28
N VAL A 45 7.88 5.27 -13.65
CA VAL A 45 8.58 4.08 -13.18
C VAL A 45 8.74 3.11 -14.35
N GLN A 46 9.99 2.72 -14.65
CA GLN A 46 10.25 1.79 -15.74
C GLN A 46 9.67 0.41 -15.40
N PRO A 47 8.79 -0.17 -16.25
CA PRO A 47 8.11 -1.44 -15.96
C PRO A 47 9.07 -2.62 -15.76
N LYS A 48 10.27 -2.56 -16.34
CA LYS A 48 11.28 -3.62 -16.26
C LYS A 48 12.13 -3.58 -14.98
N VAL A 49 11.99 -2.54 -14.15
CA VAL A 49 12.88 -2.30 -13.01
C VAL A 49 12.28 -2.80 -11.69
N LEU A 50 10.95 -2.97 -11.60
CA LEU A 50 10.25 -3.34 -10.37
C LEU A 50 9.10 -4.29 -10.68
N GLU A 51 8.94 -5.31 -9.86
CA GLU A 51 7.76 -6.18 -9.88
C GLU A 51 6.49 -5.35 -9.57
N PRO A 52 5.40 -5.52 -10.34
CA PRO A 52 4.17 -4.79 -10.10
C PRO A 52 3.50 -5.28 -8.82
N HIS A 53 3.12 -4.33 -7.97
CA HIS A 53 2.35 -4.59 -6.75
C HIS A 53 1.17 -3.63 -6.68
N ALA A 54 0.13 -4.02 -5.93
CA ALA A 54 -1.01 -3.16 -5.65
C ALA A 54 -0.54 -1.81 -5.11
N THR A 55 -1.24 -0.75 -5.51
CA THR A 55 -1.04 0.59 -4.96
C THR A 55 -1.84 0.71 -3.66
N THR A 56 -1.48 1.68 -2.82
CA THR A 56 -2.34 2.06 -1.69
C THR A 56 -3.70 2.58 -2.16
N LEU A 57 -3.77 3.13 -3.38
CA LEU A 57 -5.03 3.59 -3.98
C LEU A 57 -5.97 2.42 -4.28
N ASP A 58 -5.46 1.30 -4.81
CA ASP A 58 -6.26 0.10 -5.05
C ASP A 58 -6.93 -0.39 -3.75
N TYR A 59 -6.20 -0.33 -2.63
CA TYR A 59 -6.74 -0.69 -1.32
C TYR A 59 -7.77 0.32 -0.80
N ILE A 60 -7.61 1.62 -1.07
CA ILE A 60 -8.63 2.63 -0.74
C ILE A 60 -9.90 2.37 -1.55
N VAL A 61 -9.77 2.11 -2.85
CA VAL A 61 -10.92 1.81 -3.72
C VAL A 61 -11.60 0.52 -3.28
N ALA A 62 -10.84 -0.54 -2.99
CA ALA A 62 -11.40 -1.79 -2.48
C ALA A 62 -12.13 -1.58 -1.14
N ALA A 63 -11.53 -0.86 -0.19
CA ALA A 63 -12.15 -0.57 1.11
C ALA A 63 -13.44 0.27 0.97
N ALA A 64 -13.51 1.15 -0.03
CA ALA A 64 -14.71 1.90 -0.33
C ALA A 64 -15.77 1.06 -1.07
N ALA A 65 -15.34 0.05 -1.83
CA ALA A 65 -16.21 -0.80 -2.64
C ALA A 65 -16.85 -1.96 -1.88
N GLY A 66 -16.18 -2.54 -0.86
CA GLY A 66 -16.73 -3.61 0.00
C GLY A 66 -15.89 -4.87 0.02
#